data_AF-A0AAV4ETV7-F1
#
_entry.id   AF-A0AAV4ETV7-F1
#
_cell.length_a   1.000
_cell.length_b   1.000
_cell.length_c   1.000
_cell.angle_alpha   90.00
_cell.angle_beta   90.00
_cell.angle_gamma   90.00
#
_symmetry.space_group_name_H-M   'P 1'
#
loop_
_entity.id
_entity.type
_entity.pdbx_description
1 polymer ?
#
loop_
_entity_poly.entity_id
_entity_poly.type
_entity_poly.pdbx_seq_one_letter_code
_entity_poly.pdbx_strand_id
1 'polypeptide(L)' 'MNQYVGDPIHCWAPAQYPDHHHEYAENLCWISQMYYVPMDDPLPWSKEDRMKTDISFYRWVVAVLAIQ' A
#
# COMPACT_ATOMS: atom_id res chain seq x y z
N MET A 1 -5.84 7.88 -14.40
CA MET A 1 -6.03 6.81 -15.41
C MET A 1 -5.60 5.48 -14.78
N ASN A 2 -6.55 4.72 -14.25
CA ASN A 2 -6.26 3.43 -13.61
C ASN A 2 -5.94 2.37 -14.69
N GLN A 3 -4.66 2.02 -14.83
CA GLN A 3 -4.17 0.96 -15.73
C GLN A 3 -4.18 -0.43 -15.08
N TYR A 4 -4.71 -0.55 -13.87
CA TYR A 4 -4.86 -1.82 -13.15
C TYR A 4 -6.32 -2.28 -13.28
N VAL A 5 -6.56 -3.60 -13.30
CA VAL A 5 -7.93 -4.13 -13.33
C VAL A 5 -8.59 -3.78 -12.00
N GLY A 6 -9.48 -2.78 -12.00
CA GLY A 6 -10.11 -2.22 -10.79
C GLY A 6 -9.17 -1.31 -9.98
N ASP A 7 -9.48 -1.12 -8.70
CA ASP A 7 -8.69 -0.32 -7.77
C ASP A 7 -7.86 -1.25 -6.85
N PRO A 8 -6.53 -1.30 -6.99
CA PRO A 8 -5.69 -2.30 -6.31
C PRO A 8 -5.51 -2.04 -4.81
N ILE A 9 -5.68 -0.79 -4.37
CA ILE A 9 -5.57 -0.36 -2.97
C ILE A 9 -6.37 0.92 -2.77
N HIS A 10 -7.05 1.03 -1.64
CA HIS A 10 -7.64 2.29 -1.18
C HIS A 10 -6.89 2.80 0.04
N CYS A 11 -6.47 4.06 -0.02
CA CYS A 11 -5.72 4.70 1.05
C CYS A 11 -6.56 5.71 1.80
N TRP A 12 -6.37 5.77 3.13
CA TRP A 12 -6.96 6.82 3.93
C TRP A 12 -6.19 8.13 3.71
N ALA A 13 -6.85 9.11 3.11
CA ALA A 13 -6.34 10.47 2.94
C ALA A 13 -7.17 11.46 3.78
N PRO A 14 -6.54 12.48 4.39
CA PRO A 14 -7.25 13.55 5.08
C PRO A 14 -8.32 14.23 4.22
N ALA A 15 -9.49 14.49 4.81
CA ALA A 15 -10.65 15.07 4.13
C ALA A 15 -10.45 16.50 3.58
N GLN A 16 -9.34 17.16 3.93
CA GLN A 16 -9.01 18.48 3.38
C GLN A 16 -8.37 18.41 2.00
N TYR A 17 -7.95 17.21 1.55
CA TYR A 17 -7.30 17.06 0.26
C TYR A 17 -8.31 17.03 -0.89
N PRO A 18 -8.04 17.75 -2.00
CA PRO A 18 -8.81 17.62 -3.22
C PRO A 18 -8.83 16.19 -3.76
N ASP A 19 -9.89 15.80 -4.47
CA ASP A 19 -10.06 14.44 -5.03
C ASP A 19 -8.88 14.00 -5.92
N HIS A 20 -8.23 14.92 -6.65
CA HIS A 20 -7.06 14.60 -7.48
C HIS A 20 -5.82 14.18 -6.67
N HIS A 21 -5.72 14.62 -5.41
CA HIS A 21 -4.67 14.15 -4.51
C HIS A 21 -4.97 12.74 -3.98
N HIS A 22 -6.24 12.32 -3.99
CA HIS A 22 -6.62 10.97 -3.59
C HIS A 22 -6.04 9.94 -4.56
N GLU A 23 -6.25 10.12 -5.87
CA GLU A 23 -5.67 9.24 -6.91
C GLU A 23 -4.14 9.22 -6.83
N TYR A 24 -3.50 10.36 -6.54
CA TYR A 24 -2.05 10.41 -6.35
C TYR A 24 -1.61 9.64 -5.08
N ALA A 25 -2.33 9.79 -3.97
CA ALA A 25 -2.04 9.09 -2.73
C ALA A 25 -2.19 7.57 -2.89
N GLU A 26 -3.23 7.10 -3.59
CA GLU A 26 -3.42 5.68 -3.90
C GLU A 26 -2.26 5.11 -4.73
N ASN A 27 -1.83 5.83 -5.76
CA ASN A 27 -0.68 5.42 -6.57
C ASN A 27 0.62 5.38 -5.75
N LEU A 28 0.84 6.35 -4.87
CA LEU A 28 1.99 6.36 -3.96
C LEU A 28 1.95 5.18 -2.98
N CYS A 29 0.80 4.90 -2.40
CA CYS A 29 0.61 3.76 -1.50
C CYS A 29 0.91 2.44 -2.18
N TRP A 30 0.49 2.27 -3.45
CA TRP A 30 0.69 1.04 -4.21
C TRP A 30 2.17 0.74 -4.52
N ILE A 31 2.94 1.79 -4.82
CA ILE A 31 4.35 1.66 -5.20
C ILE A 31 5.24 1.51 -3.95
N SER A 32 4.90 2.23 -2.89
CA SER A 32 5.68 2.30 -1.65
C SER A 32 5.60 1.00 -0.83
N GLN A 33 6.64 0.71 -0.05
CA GLN A 33 6.63 -0.42 0.88
C GLN A 33 5.66 -0.15 2.05
N MET A 34 4.79 -1.12 2.30
CA MET A 34 3.82 -1.09 3.39
C MET A 34 4.08 -2.23 4.37
N TYR A 35 3.83 -1.95 5.64
CA TYR A 35 4.03 -2.89 6.74
C TYR A 35 2.80 -2.93 7.62
N TYR A 36 2.54 -4.09 8.20
CA TYR A 36 1.43 -4.28 9.14
C TYR A 36 1.84 -3.90 10.57
N VAL A 37 0.95 -3.22 11.28
CA VAL A 37 1.07 -2.89 12.70
C VAL A 37 -0.27 -3.20 13.40
N PRO A 38 -0.28 -3.96 14.50
CA PRO A 38 -1.47 -4.13 15.34
C PRO A 38 -1.97 -2.79 15.90
N MET A 39 -3.29 -2.61 16.02
CA MET A 39 -3.87 -1.35 16.49
C MET A 39 -3.51 -1.00 17.94
N ASP A 40 -3.17 -2.01 18.76
CA ASP A 40 -2.78 -1.84 20.17
C ASP A 40 -1.29 -1.52 20.34
N ASP A 41 -0.49 -1.69 19.29
CA ASP A 41 0.97 -1.51 19.34
C ASP A 41 1.39 -0.11 18.85
N PRO A 42 2.46 0.46 19.44
CA PRO A 42 3.02 1.71 18.95
C PRO A 42 3.68 1.51 17.57
N LEU A 43 3.71 2.58 16.77
CA LEU A 43 4.38 2.55 15.47
C LEU A 43 5.88 2.26 15.63
N PRO A 44 6.43 1.30 14.88
CA PRO A 44 7.84 0.96 14.95
C PRO A 44 8.73 2.12 14.46
N TRP A 45 9.77 2.43 15.24
CA TRP A 45 10.72 3.51 14.91
C TRP A 45 11.81 3.06 13.94
N SER A 46 12.29 1.82 14.08
CA SER A 46 13.36 1.29 13.24
C SER A 46 12.81 0.83 11.89
N LYS A 47 13.61 1.01 10.83
CA LYS A 47 13.27 0.46 9.50
C LYS A 47 13.31 -1.07 9.49
N GLU A 48 14.23 -1.66 10.26
CA GLU A 48 14.39 -3.11 10.33
C GLU A 48 13.15 -3.79 10.89
N ASP A 49 12.51 -3.20 11.90
CA ASP A 49 11.28 -3.76 12.48
C ASP A 49 10.09 -3.63 11.52
N ARG A 50 10.03 -2.55 10.73
CA ARG A 50 9.02 -2.40 9.65
C ARG A 50 9.21 -3.45 8.55
N MET A 51 10.45 -3.77 8.20
CA MET A 51 10.75 -4.76 7.16
C MET A 51 10.35 -6.18 7.57
N LYS A 52 10.30 -6.49 8.88
CA LYS A 52 9.85 -7.80 9.37
C LYS A 52 8.37 -8.07 9.09
N THR A 53 7.55 -7.03 8.99
CA THR A 53 6.10 -7.12 8.74
C THR A 53 5.71 -6.50 7.39
N ASP A 54 6.64 -6.49 6.42
CA ASP A 54 6.38 -5.99 5.07
C ASP A 54 5.33 -6.86 4.35
N ILE A 55 4.36 -6.19 3.73
CA ILE A 55 3.25 -6.81 2.98
C ILE A 55 3.29 -6.46 1.48
N SER A 56 4.46 -6.05 0.96
CA SER A 56 4.62 -5.62 -0.44
C SER A 56 4.48 -6.77 -1.45
N PHE A 57 4.39 -8.02 -0.99
CA PHE A 57 4.28 -9.21 -1.85
C PHE A 57 2.98 -9.28 -2.65
N TYR A 58 1.89 -8.64 -2.20
CA TYR A 58 0.59 -8.65 -2.89
C TYR A 58 0.66 -8.14 -4.34
N ARG A 59 1.61 -7.25 -4.64
CA ARG A 59 1.86 -6.76 -6.01
C ARG A 59 2.31 -7.86 -6.97
N TRP A 60 3.01 -8.88 -6.48
CA TRP A 60 3.59 -9.93 -7.31
C TRP A 60 2.69 -11.16 -7.43
N VAL A 61 1.67 -11.30 -6.58
CA VAL A 61 0.78 -12.47 -6.57
C VAL A 61 0.15 -12.70 -7.95
N VAL A 62 -0.37 -11.64 -8.59
CA VAL A 62 -0.98 -11.74 -9.93
C VAL A 62 0.04 -12.19 -10.98
N ALA A 63 1.27 -11.68 -10.92
CA ALA A 63 2.33 -12.06 -11.85
C ALA A 63 2.74 -13.53 -11.68
N VAL A 64 2.88 -13.99 -10.44
CA VAL A 64 3.24 -15.38 -10.13
C VAL A 64 2.12 -16.34 -10.55
N LEU A 65 0.86 -15.99 -10.28
CA LEU A 65 -0.30 -16.81 -10.68
C LEU A 65 -0.47 -16.88 -12.20
N ALA A 66 -0.09 -15.84 -12.94
CA ALA A 66 -0.17 -15.82 -14.41
C ALA A 66 0.88 -16.71 -15.09
N ILE A 67 1.98 -17.07 -14.40
CA ILE A 67 3.09 -17.87 -14.94
C ILE A 67 2.86 -19.39 -14.78
N GLN A 68 1.88 -19.82 -13.98
CA GLN A 68 1.60 -21.23 -13.70
C GLN A 68 1.21 -22.06 -14.93
#